data_AF-A0A6S7BMM9-F1
#
_entry.id   AF-A0A6S7BMM9-F1
#
_cell.length_a   1.000
_cell.length_b   1.000
_cell.length_c   1.000
_cell.angle_alpha   90.00
_cell.angle_beta   90.00
_cell.angle_gamma   90.00
#
_symmetry.space_group_name_H-M   'P 1'
#
loop_
_entity.id
_entity.type
_entity.pdbx_description
1 polymer ?
#
loop_
_entity_poly.entity_id
_entity_poly.type
_entity_poly.pdbx_seq_one_letter_code
_entity_poly.pdbx_strand_id
1 'polypeptide(L)'
;MAFKIKAPDQRRMDAAFGKLTAQRSTLEESLRVFNEVVAAARAKLQLDVDAYNERVDAARGMVDDVHRELEDEFDDRSANWQNGDKGIATKEWIDSISELADELTEATLDVFPESLELEDVIGDDPVEGFNELDKEAPGAE
;
A
#
# COMPACT_ATOMS: atom_id res chain seq x y z
N MET A 1 5.29 -20.03 -54.66
CA MET A 1 4.32 -20.84 -53.90
C MET A 1 3.79 -19.96 -52.78
N ALA A 2 2.47 -19.80 -52.65
CA ALA A 2 1.90 -19.07 -51.53
C ALA A 2 1.93 -19.96 -50.27
N PHE A 3 2.57 -19.49 -49.20
CA PHE A 3 2.50 -20.14 -47.90
C PHE A 3 1.20 -19.70 -47.22
N LYS A 4 0.35 -20.65 -46.84
CA LYS A 4 -0.96 -20.42 -46.23
C LYS A 4 -1.15 -21.30 -45.00
N ILE A 5 -1.78 -20.76 -43.95
CA ILE A 5 -2.21 -21.56 -42.80
C ILE A 5 -3.24 -22.58 -43.28
N LYS A 6 -2.97 -23.87 -43.04
CA LYS A 6 -3.88 -24.94 -43.46
C LYS A 6 -5.17 -24.87 -42.64
N ALA A 7 -6.31 -25.18 -43.27
CA ALA A 7 -7.62 -25.21 -42.62
C ALA A 7 -7.69 -25.94 -41.26
N PRO A 8 -7.08 -27.14 -41.07
CA PRO A 8 -7.06 -27.79 -39.76
C PRO A 8 -6.29 -26.97 -38.70
N ASP A 9 -5.20 -26.31 -39.07
CA ASP A 9 -4.40 -25.50 -38.15
C ASP A 9 -5.13 -24.20 -37.80
N GLN A 10 -5.81 -23.57 -38.77
CA GLN A 10 -6.66 -22.40 -38.53
C GLN A 10 -7.75 -22.71 -37.50
N ARG A 11 -8.48 -23.82 -37.65
CA ARG A 11 -9.52 -24.22 -36.68
C ARG A 11 -8.97 -24.47 -35.28
N ARG A 12 -7.74 -25.00 -35.17
CA ARG A 12 -7.08 -25.23 -33.88
C ARG A 12 -6.71 -23.90 -33.22
N MET A 13 -6.21 -22.94 -33.99
CA MET A 13 -5.92 -21.59 -33.51
C MET A 13 -7.21 -20.88 -33.07
N ASP A 14 -8.24 -20.85 -33.92
CA ASP A 14 -9.53 -20.23 -33.59
C ASP A 14 -10.12 -20.82 -32.29
N ALA A 15 -10.07 -22.13 -32.12
CA ALA A 15 -10.54 -22.80 -30.90
C ALA A 15 -9.68 -22.47 -29.66
N ALA A 16 -8.36 -22.27 -29.83
CA ALA A 16 -7.48 -21.87 -28.74
C ALA A 16 -7.72 -20.42 -28.32
N PHE A 17 -7.85 -19.50 -29.28
CA PHE A 17 -8.15 -18.10 -29.01
C PHE A 17 -9.54 -17.91 -28.41
N GLY A 18 -10.55 -18.66 -28.85
CA GLY A 18 -11.88 -18.66 -28.21
C GLY A 18 -11.84 -19.09 -26.74
N LYS A 19 -10.97 -20.05 -26.39
CA LYS A 19 -10.75 -20.44 -24.98
C LYS A 19 -10.02 -19.37 -24.19
N LEU A 20 -9.03 -18.71 -24.79
CA LEU A 20 -8.32 -17.59 -24.17
C LEU A 20 -9.26 -16.42 -23.88
N THR A 21 -10.14 -16.05 -24.82
CA THR A 21 -11.15 -15.01 -24.60
C THR A 21 -12.06 -15.35 -23.42
N ALA A 22 -12.56 -16.59 -23.35
CA ALA A 22 -13.41 -17.02 -22.22
C ALA A 22 -12.66 -16.98 -20.88
N GLN A 23 -11.38 -17.38 -20.87
CA GLN A 23 -10.55 -17.33 -19.67
C GLN A 23 -10.21 -15.88 -19.27
N ARG A 24 -9.98 -14.97 -20.24
CA ARG A 24 -9.75 -13.55 -20.00
C ARG A 24 -10.95 -12.89 -19.33
N SER A 25 -12.16 -13.14 -19.83
CA SER A 25 -13.40 -12.66 -19.19
C SER A 25 -13.58 -13.19 -17.76
N THR A 26 -13.22 -14.46 -17.52
CA THR A 26 -13.26 -15.03 -16.16
C THR A 26 -12.25 -14.35 -15.23
N LEU A 27 -11.06 -14.02 -15.74
CA LEU A 27 -10.03 -13.34 -14.97
C LEU A 27 -10.41 -11.88 -14.66
N GLU A 28 -10.97 -11.17 -15.63
CA GLU A 28 -11.48 -9.80 -15.45
C GLU A 28 -12.50 -9.71 -14.32
N GLU A 29 -13.46 -10.64 -14.30
CA GLU A 29 -14.45 -10.72 -13.22
C GLU A 29 -13.79 -11.05 -11.87
N SER A 30 -12.79 -11.94 -11.87
CA SER A 30 -12.03 -12.26 -10.65
C SER A 30 -11.24 -11.07 -10.11
N LEU A 31 -10.65 -10.26 -11.00
CA LEU A 31 -9.95 -9.02 -10.64
C LEU A 31 -10.91 -7.96 -10.11
N ARG A 32 -12.10 -7.82 -10.71
CA ARG A 32 -13.15 -6.92 -10.21
C ARG A 32 -13.51 -7.26 -8.76
N VAL A 33 -13.81 -8.54 -8.48
CA VAL A 33 -14.13 -9.01 -7.13
C VAL A 33 -12.95 -8.82 -6.17
N PHE A 34 -11.73 -9.12 -6.61
CA PHE A 34 -10.53 -8.91 -5.81
C PHE A 34 -10.37 -7.42 -5.42
N ASN A 35 -10.48 -6.51 -6.39
CA ASN A 35 -10.35 -5.07 -6.17
C ASN A 35 -11.43 -4.55 -5.22
N GLU A 36 -12.69 -5.02 -5.35
CA GLU A 36 -13.78 -4.65 -4.42
C GLU A 36 -13.48 -5.08 -2.98
N VAL A 37 -12.99 -6.31 -2.78
CA VAL A 37 -12.65 -6.83 -1.45
C VAL A 37 -11.46 -6.07 -0.86
N VAL A 38 -10.41 -5.82 -1.65
CA VAL A 38 -9.23 -5.07 -1.21
C VAL A 38 -9.59 -3.64 -0.86
N ALA A 39 -10.42 -2.96 -1.65
CA ALA A 39 -10.89 -1.61 -1.36
C ALA A 39 -11.64 -1.55 -0.03
N ALA A 40 -12.56 -2.49 0.21
CA ALA A 40 -13.29 -2.56 1.47
C ALA A 40 -12.37 -2.87 2.67
N ALA A 41 -11.42 -3.80 2.50
CA ALA A 41 -10.44 -4.12 3.54
C ALA A 41 -9.52 -2.94 3.85
N ARG A 42 -9.09 -2.19 2.83
CA ARG A 42 -8.27 -0.99 2.98
C ARG A 42 -9.03 0.13 3.69
N ALA A 43 -10.28 0.38 3.31
CA ALA A 43 -11.11 1.38 3.98
C ALA A 43 -11.26 1.06 5.48
N LYS A 44 -11.45 -0.21 5.83
CA LYS A 44 -11.48 -0.64 7.23
C LYS A 44 -10.13 -0.42 7.93
N LEU A 45 -9.03 -0.84 7.31
CA LEU A 45 -7.69 -0.68 7.87
C LEU A 45 -7.34 0.80 8.08
N GLN A 46 -7.74 1.68 7.16
CA GLN A 46 -7.54 3.13 7.29
C GLN A 46 -8.23 3.66 8.54
N LEU A 47 -9.47 3.26 8.82
CA LEU A 47 -10.18 3.66 10.04
C LEU A 47 -9.45 3.21 11.31
N ASP A 48 -8.88 2.00 11.30
CA ASP A 48 -8.11 1.47 12.44
C ASP A 48 -6.79 2.24 12.62
N VAL A 49 -6.12 2.62 11.52
CA VAL A 49 -4.92 3.48 11.52
C VAL A 49 -5.22 4.87 12.04
N ASP A 50 -6.28 5.51 11.55
CA ASP A 50 -6.70 6.84 11.99
C ASP A 50 -7.00 6.83 13.50
N ALA A 51 -7.72 5.81 13.97
CA ALA A 51 -8.03 5.65 15.39
C ALA A 51 -6.80 5.33 16.26
N TYR A 52 -5.78 4.69 15.70
CA TYR A 52 -4.51 4.50 16.39
C TYR A 52 -3.74 5.82 16.48
N ASN A 53 -3.63 6.57 15.38
CA ASN A 53 -2.92 7.84 15.32
C ASN A 53 -3.57 8.90 16.24
N GLU A 54 -4.90 8.95 16.30
CA GLU A 54 -5.61 9.82 17.26
C GLU A 54 -5.21 9.52 18.72
N ARG A 55 -5.00 8.23 19.06
CA ARG A 55 -4.55 7.83 20.40
C ARG A 55 -3.08 8.14 20.64
N VAL A 56 -2.25 8.01 19.61
CA VAL A 56 -0.83 8.42 19.66
C VAL A 56 -0.73 9.92 19.95
N ASP A 57 -1.50 10.75 19.24
CA ASP A 57 -1.51 12.20 19.44
C ASP A 57 -2.03 12.58 20.84
N ALA A 58 -3.10 11.93 21.30
CA ALA A 58 -3.59 12.14 22.65
C ALA A 58 -2.54 11.75 23.71
N ALA A 59 -1.83 10.65 23.51
CA ALA A 59 -0.77 10.21 24.41
C ALA A 59 0.43 11.18 24.40
N ARG A 60 0.86 11.66 23.22
CA ARG A 60 1.90 12.69 23.10
C ARG A 60 1.52 13.95 23.86
N GLY A 61 0.30 14.45 23.67
CA GLY A 61 -0.19 15.62 24.40
C GLY A 61 -0.16 15.44 25.93
N MET A 62 -0.53 14.26 26.43
CA MET A 62 -0.43 13.95 27.87
C MET A 62 1.02 13.92 28.36
N VAL A 63 1.93 13.33 27.59
CA VAL A 63 3.36 13.29 27.93
C VAL A 63 3.95 14.70 27.95
N ASP A 64 3.63 15.53 26.96
CA ASP A 64 4.09 16.92 26.88
C ASP A 64 3.57 17.78 28.04
N ASP A 65 2.30 17.60 28.43
CA ASP A 65 1.72 18.34 29.55
C ASP A 65 2.36 17.93 30.89
N VAL A 66 2.60 16.63 31.10
CA VAL A 66 3.32 16.14 32.29
C VAL A 66 4.77 16.64 32.29
N HIS A 67 5.45 16.60 31.15
CA HIS A 67 6.81 17.13 31.03
C HIS A 67 6.86 18.62 31.41
N ARG A 68 5.94 19.43 30.88
CA ARG A 68 5.85 20.86 31.18
C ARG A 68 5.59 21.13 32.66
N GLU A 69 4.65 20.42 33.28
CA GLU A 69 4.37 20.57 34.72
C GLU A 69 5.59 20.23 35.58
N LEU A 70 6.33 19.17 35.22
CA LEU A 70 7.55 18.78 35.91
C LEU A 70 8.71 19.77 35.69
N GLU A 71 8.84 20.36 34.51
CA GLU A 71 9.80 21.43 34.24
C GLU A 71 9.49 22.68 35.09
N ASP A 72 8.23 23.10 35.15
CA ASP A 72 7.80 24.22 35.98
C ASP A 72 8.10 23.95 37.48
N GLU A 73 7.78 22.74 37.98
CA GLU A 73 8.11 22.34 39.35
C GLU A 73 9.62 22.29 39.61
N PHE A 74 10.41 21.89 38.62
CA PHE A 74 11.86 21.87 38.71
C PHE A 74 12.42 23.30 38.79
N ASP A 75 11.93 24.20 37.94
CA ASP A 75 12.36 25.60 37.83
C ASP A 75 12.01 26.42 39.08
N ASP A 76 10.91 26.08 39.75
CA ASP A 76 10.52 26.67 41.04
C ASP A 76 11.46 26.28 42.21
N ARG A 77 12.35 25.29 42.03
CA ARG A 77 13.34 24.91 43.03
C ARG A 77 14.50 25.88 43.08
N SER A 78 15.15 25.96 44.25
CA SER A 78 16.35 26.79 44.39
C SER A 78 17.52 26.30 43.53
N ALA A 79 18.32 27.21 43.00
CA ALA A 79 19.52 26.90 42.23
C ALA A 79 20.49 25.94 42.95
N ASN A 80 20.65 26.05 44.27
CA ASN A 80 21.51 25.12 45.03
C ASN A 80 21.00 23.68 45.01
N TRP A 81 19.68 23.49 44.95
CA TRP A 81 19.07 22.17 44.85
C TRP A 81 19.16 21.64 43.41
N GLN A 82 18.83 22.48 42.41
CA GLN A 82 18.87 22.11 40.99
C GLN A 82 20.28 21.68 40.56
N ASN A 83 21.32 22.36 41.04
CA ASN A 83 22.71 22.06 40.73
C ASN A 83 23.33 20.96 41.61
N GLY A 84 22.59 20.41 42.57
CA GLY A 84 23.03 19.26 43.35
C GLY A 84 22.76 17.94 42.62
N ASP A 85 23.39 16.85 43.08
CA ASP A 85 23.25 15.51 42.48
C ASP A 85 21.78 15.09 42.27
N LYS A 86 20.90 15.45 43.22
CA LYS A 86 19.46 15.16 43.13
C LYS A 86 18.77 15.98 42.04
N GLY A 87 19.12 17.26 41.90
CA GLY A 87 18.56 18.12 40.87
C GLY A 87 18.98 17.65 39.48
N ILE A 88 20.27 17.34 39.29
CA ILE A 88 20.79 16.78 38.04
C ILE A 88 20.06 15.49 37.66
N ALA A 89 19.97 14.52 38.58
CA ALA A 89 19.25 13.27 38.32
C ALA A 89 17.75 13.47 38.07
N THR A 90 17.13 14.47 38.68
CA THR A 90 15.71 14.80 38.42
C THR A 90 15.55 15.38 37.01
N LYS A 91 16.44 16.28 36.58
CA LYS A 91 16.38 16.86 35.24
C LYS A 91 16.59 15.81 34.16
N GLU A 92 17.58 14.93 34.31
CA GLU A 92 17.77 13.79 33.40
C GLU A 92 16.53 12.90 33.30
N TRP A 93 15.86 12.65 34.43
CA TRP A 93 14.60 11.90 34.44
C TRP A 93 13.46 12.64 33.75
N ILE A 94 13.32 13.96 33.96
CA ILE A 94 12.33 14.79 33.27
C ILE A 94 12.59 14.75 31.75
N ASP A 95 13.83 14.94 31.32
CA ASP A 95 14.20 14.93 29.90
C ASP A 95 13.85 13.57 29.25
N SER A 96 14.02 12.45 29.96
CA SER A 96 13.61 11.12 29.47
C SER A 96 12.10 10.96 29.24
N ILE A 97 11.27 11.78 29.91
CA ILE A 97 9.82 11.80 29.66
C ILE A 97 9.53 12.48 28.33
N SER A 98 10.25 13.56 27.98
CA SER A 98 10.12 14.19 26.67
C SER A 98 10.53 13.23 25.55
N GLU A 99 11.60 12.44 25.75
CA GLU A 99 12.04 11.44 24.76
C GLU A 99 10.96 10.38 24.49
N LEU A 100 10.14 10.03 25.49
CA LEU A 100 9.04 9.09 25.31
C LEU A 100 7.99 9.60 24.29
N ALA A 101 7.77 10.91 24.21
CA ALA A 101 6.86 11.49 23.22
C ALA A 101 7.36 11.30 21.79
N ASP A 102 8.68 11.34 21.59
CA ASP A 102 9.33 11.12 20.29
C ASP A 102 9.27 9.64 19.85
N GLU A 103 9.25 8.70 20.80
CA GLU A 103 9.13 7.27 20.49
C GLU A 103 7.71 6.89 20.01
N LEU A 104 6.69 7.66 20.39
CA LEU A 104 5.32 7.45 19.92
C LEU A 104 5.27 7.71 18.42
N THR A 105 5.06 6.66 17.62
CA THR A 105 5.14 6.73 16.15
C THR A 105 3.77 6.50 15.52
N GLU A 106 3.39 7.35 14.59
CA GLU A 106 2.16 7.19 13.80
C GLU A 106 2.29 6.06 12.77
N ALA A 107 1.18 5.38 12.51
CA ALA A 107 1.08 4.39 11.45
C ALA A 107 0.71 5.04 10.11
N THR A 108 1.27 4.51 9.02
CA THR A 108 1.00 4.92 7.63
C THR A 108 0.80 3.71 6.72
N LEU A 109 0.00 3.85 5.67
CA LEU A 109 -0.34 2.82 4.68
C LEU A 109 0.22 3.18 3.29
N ASP A 110 1.53 3.36 3.18
CA ASP A 110 2.18 3.84 1.94
C ASP A 110 2.35 2.75 0.84
N VAL A 111 2.23 1.47 1.18
CA VAL A 111 2.66 0.35 0.30
C VAL A 111 1.50 -0.57 -0.10
N PHE A 112 0.40 -0.01 -0.59
CA PHE A 112 -0.69 -0.82 -1.16
C PHE A 112 -1.21 -0.23 -2.48
N PRO A 113 -1.23 -1.03 -3.58
CA PRO A 113 -1.91 -0.60 -4.81
C PRO A 113 -3.41 -0.43 -4.54
N GLU A 114 -4.02 0.60 -5.13
CA GLU A 114 -5.45 0.89 -4.97
C GLU A 114 -6.33 -0.12 -5.71
N SER A 115 -5.88 -0.57 -6.88
CA SER A 115 -6.52 -1.60 -7.70
C SER A 115 -5.50 -2.25 -8.63
N LEU A 116 -5.83 -3.44 -9.12
CA LEU A 116 -5.13 -4.08 -10.24
C LEU A 116 -5.94 -3.90 -11.53
N GLU A 117 -5.30 -3.45 -12.60
CA GLU A 117 -5.88 -3.45 -13.94
C GLU A 117 -5.59 -4.80 -14.64
N LEU A 118 -6.47 -5.25 -15.53
CA LEU A 118 -6.31 -6.54 -16.21
C LEU A 118 -5.05 -6.54 -17.09
N GLU A 119 -4.79 -5.42 -17.74
CA GLU A 119 -3.65 -5.15 -18.61
C GLU A 119 -2.33 -5.25 -17.85
N ASP A 120 -2.27 -4.82 -16.59
CA ASP A 120 -1.08 -4.97 -15.74
C ASP A 120 -0.80 -6.43 -15.39
N VAL A 121 -1.84 -7.27 -15.34
CA VAL A 121 -1.74 -8.68 -14.92
C VAL A 121 -1.40 -9.61 -16.08
N ILE A 122 -2.00 -9.39 -17.26
CA ILE A 122 -1.87 -10.30 -18.41
C ILE A 122 -1.44 -9.63 -19.72
N GLY A 123 -1.28 -8.31 -19.74
CA GLY A 123 -0.96 -7.54 -20.94
C GLY A 123 -2.12 -7.40 -21.93
N ASP A 124 -1.76 -7.00 -23.15
CA ASP A 124 -2.69 -6.79 -24.27
C ASP A 124 -3.47 -8.06 -24.64
N ASP A 125 -4.63 -7.90 -25.29
CA ASP A 125 -5.42 -9.04 -25.75
C ASP A 125 -4.76 -9.72 -26.96
N PRO A 126 -4.24 -10.96 -26.83
CA PRO A 126 -3.59 -11.63 -27.94
C PRO A 126 -4.57 -11.98 -29.08
N VAL A 127 -5.89 -11.91 -28.85
CA VAL A 127 -6.93 -12.13 -29.85
C VAL A 127 -6.95 -11.00 -30.89
N GLU A 128 -6.63 -9.77 -30.50
CA GLU A 128 -6.54 -8.64 -31.43
C GLU A 128 -5.48 -8.91 -32.49
N GLY A 129 -4.25 -9.23 -32.06
CA GLY A 129 -3.17 -9.60 -32.98
C GLY A 129 -3.47 -10.85 -33.81
N PHE A 130 -4.26 -11.80 -33.29
CA PHE A 130 -4.69 -12.97 -34.08
C PHE A 130 -5.73 -12.62 -35.15
N ASN A 131 -6.66 -11.72 -34.86
CA ASN A 131 -7.69 -11.29 -35.81
C ASN A 131 -7.10 -10.43 -36.94
N GLU A 132 -6.02 -9.70 -36.66
CA GLU A 132 -5.29 -8.88 -37.62
C GLU A 132 -4.28 -9.66 -38.47
N LEU A 133 -3.97 -10.90 -38.09
CA LEU A 133 -2.97 -11.72 -38.77
C LEU A 133 -3.42 -12.10 -40.20
N ASP A 134 -2.61 -11.73 -41.19
CA ASP A 134 -2.79 -12.22 -42.55
C ASP A 134 -2.51 -13.72 -42.62
N LYS A 135 -3.47 -14.47 -43.15
CA LYS A 135 -3.47 -15.95 -43.14
C LYS A 135 -2.73 -16.53 -44.35
N GLU A 136 -2.26 -15.66 -45.24
CA GLU A 136 -1.44 -15.96 -46.41
C GLU A 136 -0.17 -15.08 -46.42
N ALA A 137 0.97 -15.65 -46.77
CA ALA A 137 2.20 -14.87 -46.92
C ALA A 137 2.09 -13.96 -48.16
N PRO A 138 2.61 -12.71 -48.11
CA PRO A 138 2.68 -11.86 -49.28
C PRO A 138 3.46 -12.59 -50.38
N GLY A 139 2.88 -12.63 -51.59
CA GLY A 139 3.48 -13.31 -52.73
C GLY A 139 4.87 -12.75 -53.03
N ALA A 140 5.86 -13.62 -53.21
CA ALA A 140 7.12 -13.21 -53.81
C ALA A 140 6.85 -12.87 -55.30
N GLU A 141 7.05 -11.60 -55.67
CA GLU A 141 7.17 -11.19 -57.08
C GLU A 141 8.40 -11.82 -57.74
#